data_AF-A0A0P7XKN8-F1
#
_entry.id   AF-A0A0P7XKN8-F1
#
_cell.length_a   1.000
_cell.length_b   1.000
_cell.length_c   1.000
_cell.angle_alpha   90.00
_cell.angle_beta   90.00
_cell.angle_gamma   90.00
#
_symmetry.space_group_name_H-M   'P 1'
#
loop_
_entity.id
_entity.type
_entity.pdbx_description
1 polymer ?
#
loop_
_entity_poly.entity_id
_entity_poly.type
_entity_poly.pdbx_seq_one_letter_code
_entity_poly.pdbx_strand_id
1 'polypeptide(L)'
;MAKTIALNSPYTAASHDQVGSIPHIMGPWQLDLLQKLGLKKNSRVADIGCGTLRGGLHIIGYLDPGHYFGVDPLVSLVKVGRGLVEEAGLSYKNPLLGSMDDLQGVERRSVDFVLTQSVLNHLDAKQIETVVAQVNSVLATGGQWILTARISDLVDQVDEGVPHPTRPNERLDSVMGRAWFQRVLYDYGMVMEPVVGHIHPRGLDVACVRRLDSQIAPSIEQTLDRLVQWDTSPHGEDHQQTVAWLEAFVTALDFEVLRYGDSPTPLLIARRAPKGGSKRRLVMYNHYDVEEVQNGWKSPPFELTTSRGRWFGLGVADNKGALAVRLEAMRNLDSSPELWWFIQGEEESGSKIFREYVQENGLPEADWFLDENGKTGLDGNERLLSFCQLPEGKRQALTPERQAVVERSTQLAGEQRMVDVRPLDKRFVRGGCVFQQGLPPGACYLGLGTNDGETHIHAPNESIPIEGAVKHWIQVRSLLKAAGTC
;
A
#
# COMPACT_ATOMS: atom_id res chain seq x y z
N MET A 1 25.39 -26.87 7.29
CA MET A 1 26.46 -25.87 7.04
C MET A 1 26.69 -25.80 5.55
N ALA A 2 26.48 -24.64 4.91
CA ALA A 2 26.81 -24.45 3.51
C ALA A 2 28.34 -24.53 3.34
N LYS A 3 28.84 -25.33 2.40
CA LYS A 3 30.24 -25.25 1.99
C LYS A 3 30.41 -23.86 1.36
N THR A 4 31.20 -22.99 1.99
CA THR A 4 31.69 -21.78 1.33
C THR A 4 32.31 -22.20 0.00
N ILE A 5 31.80 -21.68 -1.12
CA ILE A 5 32.42 -21.90 -2.42
C ILE A 5 33.75 -21.16 -2.36
N ALA A 6 34.85 -21.90 -2.31
CA ALA A 6 36.19 -21.35 -2.25
C ALA A 6 36.58 -20.84 -3.65
N LEU A 7 36.33 -19.55 -3.89
CA LEU A 7 36.69 -18.85 -5.12
C LEU A 7 38.15 -18.34 -5.01
N ASN A 8 39.11 -19.26 -4.89
CA ASN A 8 40.52 -18.92 -4.69
C ASN A 8 41.32 -18.88 -6.02
N SER A 9 40.65 -18.81 -7.16
CA SER A 9 41.30 -18.70 -8.47
C SER A 9 41.71 -17.24 -8.75
N PRO A 10 42.95 -16.99 -9.21
CA PRO A 10 43.41 -15.64 -9.61
C PRO A 10 42.52 -15.00 -10.67
N TYR A 11 41.91 -15.83 -11.52
CA TYR A 11 40.98 -15.40 -12.56
C TYR A 11 39.66 -14.86 -11.99
N THR A 12 39.11 -15.51 -10.97
CA THR A 12 37.91 -15.06 -10.27
C THR A 12 38.15 -13.75 -9.50
N ALA A 13 39.32 -13.60 -8.87
CA ALA A 13 39.69 -12.35 -8.17
C ALA A 13 39.77 -11.16 -9.16
N ALA A 14 40.50 -11.32 -10.27
CA ALA A 14 40.63 -10.29 -11.29
C ALA A 14 39.30 -9.92 -11.97
N SER A 15 38.39 -10.90 -12.11
CA SER A 15 37.05 -10.69 -12.67
C SER A 15 36.12 -9.97 -11.69
N HIS A 16 36.28 -10.19 -10.39
CA HIS A 16 35.49 -9.51 -9.35
C HIS A 16 35.96 -8.08 -9.06
N ASP A 17 37.24 -7.77 -9.31
CA ASP A 17 37.80 -6.42 -9.19
C ASP A 17 37.17 -5.42 -10.19
N GLN A 18 36.60 -5.92 -11.30
CA GLN A 18 35.89 -5.10 -12.30
C GLN A 18 34.65 -4.35 -11.73
N VAL A 19 34.22 -4.72 -10.52
CA VAL A 19 33.01 -4.18 -9.86
C VAL A 19 33.34 -3.66 -8.44
N GLY A 20 34.62 -3.39 -8.13
CA GLY A 20 35.06 -2.55 -7.01
C GLY A 20 34.67 -2.98 -5.58
N SER A 21 34.76 -4.27 -5.22
CA SER A 21 34.46 -4.71 -3.83
C SER A 21 35.36 -5.86 -3.34
N ILE A 22 35.34 -6.13 -2.03
CA ILE A 22 36.10 -7.20 -1.36
C ILE A 22 35.42 -8.58 -1.59
N PRO A 23 35.90 -9.43 -2.52
CA PRO A 23 35.09 -10.53 -3.03
C PRO A 23 34.83 -11.66 -2.03
N HIS A 24 35.78 -11.94 -1.15
CA HIS A 24 35.72 -13.05 -0.18
C HIS A 24 34.76 -12.80 1.00
N ILE A 25 34.30 -11.56 1.19
CA ILE A 25 33.39 -11.17 2.28
C ILE A 25 31.96 -11.03 1.76
N MET A 26 31.79 -10.36 0.61
CA MET A 26 30.46 -9.98 0.12
C MET A 26 29.57 -11.17 -0.22
N GLY A 27 30.09 -12.16 -0.95
CA GLY A 27 29.29 -13.31 -1.39
C GLY A 27 28.69 -14.12 -0.24
N PRO A 28 29.50 -14.58 0.74
CA PRO A 28 29.00 -15.25 1.94
C PRO A 28 28.06 -14.38 2.78
N TRP A 29 28.34 -13.07 2.90
CA TRP A 29 27.50 -12.14 3.65
C TRP A 29 26.10 -12.02 3.03
N GLN A 30 26.00 -11.90 1.70
CA GLN A 30 24.71 -11.81 1.00
C GLN A 30 23.86 -13.08 1.21
N LEU A 31 24.48 -14.26 1.13
CA LEU A 31 23.76 -15.52 1.39
C LEU A 31 23.31 -15.62 2.86
N ASP A 32 24.16 -15.25 3.83
CA ASP A 32 23.81 -15.26 5.25
C ASP A 32 22.64 -14.32 5.56
N LEU A 33 22.64 -13.11 5.00
CA LEU A 33 21.52 -12.17 5.10
C LEU A 33 20.21 -12.81 4.62
N LEU A 34 20.20 -13.36 3.41
CA LEU A 34 18.99 -13.97 2.84
C LEU A 34 18.53 -15.17 3.68
N GLN A 35 19.45 -16.00 4.17
CA GLN A 35 19.12 -17.13 5.05
C GLN A 35 18.50 -16.68 6.38
N LYS A 36 19.03 -15.61 6.99
CA LYS A 36 18.43 -15.00 8.20
C LYS A 36 17.04 -14.45 7.95
N LEU A 37 16.78 -13.99 6.73
CA LEU A 37 15.45 -13.53 6.28
C LEU A 37 14.55 -14.66 5.77
N GLY A 38 14.97 -15.92 5.92
CA GLY A 38 14.14 -17.09 5.66
C GLY A 38 14.34 -17.75 4.30
N LEU A 39 15.43 -17.47 3.58
CA LEU A 39 15.73 -18.12 2.30
C LEU A 39 15.81 -19.65 2.43
N LYS A 40 14.99 -20.36 1.65
CA LYS A 40 14.97 -21.82 1.57
C LYS A 40 15.54 -22.27 0.23
N LYS A 41 15.90 -23.55 0.12
CA LYS A 41 16.43 -24.10 -1.13
C LYS A 41 15.44 -23.97 -2.30
N ASN A 42 14.15 -24.13 -2.01
CA ASN A 42 13.08 -24.00 -2.98
C ASN A 42 12.63 -22.54 -3.21
N SER A 43 13.24 -21.55 -2.55
CA SER A 43 12.96 -20.14 -2.82
C SER A 43 13.46 -19.76 -4.22
N ARG A 44 12.79 -18.81 -4.86
CA ARG A 44 13.20 -18.19 -6.13
C ARG A 44 13.80 -16.83 -5.86
N VAL A 45 15.00 -16.58 -6.41
CA VAL A 45 15.77 -15.35 -6.15
C VAL A 45 16.08 -14.64 -7.46
N ALA A 46 15.65 -13.38 -7.56
CA ALA A 46 16.15 -12.45 -8.57
C ALA A 46 17.28 -11.59 -7.99
N ASP A 47 18.41 -11.52 -8.68
CA ASP A 47 19.55 -10.65 -8.36
C ASP A 47 19.68 -9.60 -9.46
N ILE A 48 19.24 -8.38 -9.17
CA ILE A 48 19.27 -7.24 -10.09
C ILE A 48 20.59 -6.51 -9.89
N GLY A 49 21.34 -6.32 -10.97
CA GLY A 49 22.72 -5.85 -10.90
C GLY A 49 23.67 -6.94 -10.42
N CYS A 50 23.46 -8.18 -10.88
CA CYS A 50 24.20 -9.35 -10.39
C CYS A 50 25.71 -9.31 -10.70
N GLY A 51 26.13 -8.41 -11.61
CA GLY A 51 27.51 -8.26 -12.04
C GLY A 51 28.13 -9.58 -12.49
N THR A 52 29.29 -9.89 -11.92
CA THR A 52 30.02 -11.15 -12.16
C THR A 52 29.60 -12.30 -11.23
N LEU A 53 28.43 -12.22 -10.58
CA LEU A 53 27.87 -13.24 -9.68
C LEU A 53 28.64 -13.45 -8.36
N ARG A 54 29.19 -12.37 -7.79
CA ARG A 54 29.88 -12.43 -6.49
C ARG A 54 29.01 -13.03 -5.38
N GLY A 55 27.78 -12.54 -5.24
CA GLY A 55 26.75 -13.17 -4.38
C GLY A 55 26.09 -14.35 -5.04
N GLY A 56 25.79 -14.19 -6.34
CA GLY A 56 25.10 -15.18 -7.15
C GLY A 56 25.65 -16.59 -7.04
N LEU A 57 26.97 -16.79 -7.09
CA LEU A 57 27.56 -18.15 -7.00
C LEU A 57 27.19 -18.86 -5.70
N HIS A 58 27.19 -18.15 -4.57
CA HIS A 58 26.80 -18.71 -3.27
C HIS A 58 25.31 -19.03 -3.22
N ILE A 59 24.47 -18.13 -3.74
CA ILE A 59 23.03 -18.30 -3.79
C ILE A 59 22.65 -19.46 -4.72
N ILE A 60 23.21 -19.52 -5.93
CA ILE A 60 23.05 -20.63 -6.89
C ILE A 60 23.45 -21.96 -6.25
N GLY A 61 24.57 -22.00 -5.51
CA GLY A 61 25.01 -23.20 -4.79
C GLY A 61 24.02 -23.68 -3.74
N TYR A 62 23.32 -22.76 -3.07
CA TYR A 62 22.34 -23.05 -2.02
C TYR A 62 20.97 -23.49 -2.57
N LEU A 63 20.46 -22.82 -3.59
CA LEU A 63 19.11 -23.02 -4.15
C LEU A 63 18.97 -24.32 -4.94
N ASP A 64 17.73 -24.75 -5.14
CA ASP A 64 17.38 -25.82 -6.07
C ASP A 64 17.61 -25.40 -7.53
N PRO A 65 17.78 -26.35 -8.47
CA PRO A 65 18.00 -26.00 -9.87
C PRO A 65 16.88 -25.15 -10.48
N GLY A 66 17.24 -24.11 -11.25
CA GLY A 66 16.32 -23.22 -11.95
C GLY A 66 15.71 -22.11 -11.09
N HIS A 67 16.20 -21.91 -9.87
CA HIS A 67 15.62 -20.97 -8.91
C HIS A 67 16.40 -19.64 -8.75
N TYR A 68 17.48 -19.46 -9.53
CA TYR A 68 18.26 -18.23 -9.54
C TYR A 68 18.11 -17.49 -10.86
N PHE A 69 17.82 -16.19 -10.79
CA PHE A 69 17.67 -15.28 -11.91
C PHE A 69 18.61 -14.10 -11.71
N GLY A 70 19.70 -14.01 -12.47
CA GLY A 70 20.66 -12.90 -12.39
C GLY A 70 20.55 -12.00 -13.60
N VAL A 71 20.39 -10.70 -13.39
CA VAL A 71 20.32 -9.74 -14.49
C VAL A 71 21.28 -8.59 -14.29
N ASP A 72 21.93 -8.18 -15.37
CA ASP A 72 22.84 -7.04 -15.39
C ASP A 72 22.81 -6.36 -16.77
N PRO A 73 22.78 -5.01 -16.84
CA PRO A 73 22.80 -4.31 -18.12
C PRO A 73 24.09 -4.53 -18.92
N LEU A 74 25.20 -4.89 -18.25
CA LEU A 74 26.48 -5.13 -18.92
C LEU A 74 26.61 -6.60 -19.33
N VAL A 75 26.30 -6.87 -20.61
CA VAL A 75 26.43 -8.21 -21.23
C VAL A 75 27.82 -8.82 -21.03
N SER A 76 28.87 -8.00 -20.97
CA SER A 76 30.23 -8.45 -20.67
C SER A 76 30.35 -9.08 -19.27
N LEU A 77 29.72 -8.50 -18.25
CA LEU A 77 29.73 -9.06 -16.88
C LEU A 77 28.89 -10.34 -16.80
N VAL A 78 27.74 -10.38 -17.47
CA VAL A 78 26.91 -11.59 -17.56
C VAL A 78 27.68 -12.75 -18.19
N LYS A 79 28.46 -12.49 -19.26
CA LYS A 79 29.31 -13.50 -19.91
C LYS A 79 30.37 -14.03 -18.95
N VAL A 80 31.01 -13.16 -18.18
CA VAL A 80 31.98 -13.55 -17.15
C VAL A 80 31.30 -14.40 -16.07
N GLY A 81 30.12 -13.98 -15.58
CA GLY A 81 29.34 -14.73 -14.60
C GLY A 81 29.00 -16.15 -15.07
N ARG A 82 28.60 -16.33 -16.34
CA ARG A 82 28.36 -17.67 -16.92
C ARG A 82 29.61 -18.57 -16.86
N GLY A 83 30.78 -18.03 -17.20
CA GLY A 83 32.04 -18.77 -17.08
C GLY A 83 32.37 -19.16 -15.64
N LEU A 84 32.09 -18.28 -14.67
CA LEU A 84 32.31 -18.57 -13.25
C LEU A 84 31.35 -19.64 -12.70
N VAL A 85 30.12 -19.73 -13.21
CA VAL A 85 29.18 -20.81 -12.88
C VAL A 85 29.73 -22.17 -13.36
N GLU A 86 30.33 -22.21 -14.55
CA GLU A 86 30.97 -23.42 -15.08
C GLU A 86 32.20 -23.81 -14.26
N GLU A 87 33.10 -22.86 -13.96
CA GLU A 87 34.30 -23.09 -13.14
C GLU A 87 33.94 -23.59 -11.73
N ALA A 88 32.86 -23.07 -11.14
CA ALA A 88 32.37 -23.50 -9.83
C ALA A 88 31.63 -24.87 -9.86
N GLY A 89 31.46 -25.49 -11.04
CA GLY A 89 30.73 -26.75 -11.19
C GLY A 89 29.22 -26.62 -10.93
N LEU A 90 28.66 -25.42 -11.11
CA LEU A 90 27.26 -25.11 -10.79
C LEU A 90 26.34 -25.12 -12.01
N SER A 91 26.82 -25.48 -13.21
CA SER A 91 26.00 -25.47 -14.43
C SER A 91 24.73 -26.32 -14.31
N TYR A 92 24.75 -27.41 -13.54
CA TYR A 92 23.58 -28.27 -13.29
C TYR A 92 22.46 -27.56 -12.50
N LYS A 93 22.76 -26.46 -11.80
CA LYS A 93 21.76 -25.62 -11.14
C LYS A 93 20.96 -24.78 -12.13
N ASN A 94 21.35 -24.72 -13.41
CA ASN A 94 20.64 -24.04 -14.48
C ASN A 94 20.17 -22.61 -14.12
N PRO A 95 21.09 -21.70 -13.69
CA PRO A 95 20.72 -20.33 -13.41
C PRO A 95 20.33 -19.59 -14.70
N LEU A 96 19.32 -18.72 -14.61
CA LEU A 96 18.92 -17.86 -15.71
C LEU A 96 19.69 -16.54 -15.60
N LEU A 97 20.53 -16.23 -16.57
CA LEU A 97 21.42 -15.07 -16.56
C LEU A 97 21.21 -14.21 -17.80
N GLY A 98 20.91 -12.93 -17.65
CA GLY A 98 20.48 -12.09 -18.78
C GLY A 98 20.62 -10.60 -18.58
N SER A 99 20.02 -9.84 -19.49
CA SER A 99 19.82 -8.39 -19.38
C SER A 99 18.56 -8.08 -18.57
N MET A 100 18.31 -6.79 -18.31
CA MET A 100 17.07 -6.34 -17.67
C MET A 100 15.82 -6.64 -18.51
N ASP A 101 15.92 -6.68 -19.84
CA ASP A 101 14.80 -7.04 -20.71
C ASP A 101 14.40 -8.52 -20.55
N ASP A 102 15.35 -9.37 -20.13
CA ASP A 102 15.10 -10.79 -19.86
C ASP A 102 14.27 -11.02 -18.58
N LEU A 103 14.08 -10.00 -17.74
CA LEU A 103 13.17 -10.07 -16.58
C LEU A 103 11.69 -10.21 -17.00
N GLN A 104 11.31 -9.87 -18.24
CA GLN A 104 9.95 -10.10 -18.75
C GLN A 104 9.58 -11.59 -18.74
N GLY A 105 10.56 -12.50 -18.79
CA GLY A 105 10.34 -13.95 -18.63
C GLY A 105 10.17 -14.41 -17.18
N VAL A 106 10.57 -13.57 -16.20
CA VAL A 106 10.52 -13.84 -14.75
C VAL A 106 9.16 -13.46 -14.15
N GLU A 107 8.44 -12.50 -14.73
CA GLU A 107 7.09 -12.09 -14.30
C GLU A 107 6.10 -13.27 -14.24
N ARG A 108 6.25 -14.28 -15.11
CA ARG A 108 5.43 -15.51 -15.08
C ARG A 108 5.77 -16.47 -13.93
N ARG A 109 6.81 -16.18 -13.14
CA ARG A 109 7.41 -17.11 -12.19
C ARG A 109 7.49 -16.60 -10.76
N SER A 110 6.99 -15.39 -10.45
CA SER A 110 6.89 -14.77 -9.11
C SER A 110 8.03 -15.14 -8.13
N VAL A 111 8.95 -14.22 -7.86
CA VAL A 111 10.13 -14.49 -7.02
C VAL A 111 9.87 -14.23 -5.54
N ASP A 112 10.40 -15.10 -4.67
CA ASP A 112 10.29 -14.97 -3.21
C ASP A 112 11.24 -13.89 -2.68
N PHE A 113 12.41 -13.74 -3.32
CA PHE A 113 13.41 -12.76 -2.96
C PHE A 113 13.88 -11.98 -4.17
N VAL A 114 14.02 -10.67 -4.02
CA VAL A 114 14.76 -9.80 -4.94
C VAL A 114 15.96 -9.24 -4.19
N LEU A 115 17.14 -9.20 -4.82
CA LEU A 115 18.35 -8.59 -4.29
C LEU A 115 18.79 -7.44 -5.20
N THR A 116 19.02 -6.26 -4.63
CA THR A 116 19.68 -5.13 -5.32
C THR A 116 20.89 -4.66 -4.51
N GLN A 117 22.03 -5.30 -4.75
CA GLN A 117 23.26 -4.98 -4.05
C GLN A 117 23.90 -3.71 -4.62
N SER A 118 23.79 -2.60 -3.89
CA SER A 118 24.45 -1.31 -4.20
C SER A 118 24.01 -0.68 -5.52
N VAL A 119 23.00 -1.25 -6.19
CA VAL A 119 22.50 -0.79 -7.49
C VAL A 119 21.96 0.63 -7.40
N LEU A 120 21.13 0.92 -6.39
CA LEU A 120 20.45 2.21 -6.27
C LEU A 120 21.41 3.39 -6.05
N ASN A 121 22.65 3.13 -5.62
CA ASN A 121 23.68 4.17 -5.43
C ASN A 121 24.23 4.74 -6.76
N HIS A 122 23.81 4.17 -7.88
CA HIS A 122 24.27 4.53 -9.22
C HIS A 122 23.15 5.09 -10.09
N LEU A 123 21.98 5.33 -9.53
CA LEU A 123 20.76 5.66 -10.27
C LEU A 123 20.25 7.04 -9.89
N ASP A 124 19.66 7.73 -10.88
CA ASP A 124 18.83 8.90 -10.64
C ASP A 124 17.43 8.53 -10.11
N ALA A 125 16.65 9.54 -9.74
CA ALA A 125 15.30 9.33 -9.18
C ALA A 125 14.37 8.55 -10.12
N LYS A 126 14.41 8.83 -11.42
CA LYS A 126 13.55 8.20 -12.42
C LYS A 126 13.92 6.73 -12.65
N GLN A 127 15.22 6.44 -12.65
CA GLN A 127 15.74 5.09 -12.73
C GLN A 127 15.38 4.28 -11.48
N ILE A 128 15.43 4.88 -10.28
CA ILE A 128 15.00 4.22 -9.04
C ILE A 128 13.51 3.87 -9.10
N GLU A 129 12.64 4.80 -9.51
CA GLU A 129 11.20 4.53 -9.70
C GLU A 129 10.95 3.38 -10.69
N THR A 130 11.75 3.31 -11.76
CA THR A 130 11.70 2.20 -12.73
C THR A 130 12.06 0.87 -12.10
N VAL A 131 13.12 0.83 -11.28
CA VAL A 131 13.50 -0.38 -10.53
C VAL A 131 12.39 -0.79 -9.57
N VAL A 132 11.78 0.15 -8.84
CA VAL A 132 10.66 -0.13 -7.93
C VAL A 132 9.49 -0.77 -8.69
N ALA A 133 9.11 -0.22 -9.85
CA ALA A 133 8.06 -0.78 -10.70
C ALA A 133 8.36 -2.21 -11.15
N GLN A 134 9.59 -2.46 -11.60
CA GLN A 134 10.03 -3.78 -12.04
C GLN A 134 10.08 -4.80 -10.91
N VAL A 135 10.59 -4.42 -9.74
CA VAL A 135 10.56 -5.28 -8.56
C VAL A 135 9.11 -5.61 -8.19
N ASN A 136 8.24 -4.60 -8.20
CA ASN A 136 6.82 -4.80 -7.92
C ASN A 136 6.12 -5.69 -8.96
N SER A 137 6.58 -5.81 -10.20
CA SER A 137 5.95 -6.72 -11.17
C SER A 137 6.35 -8.18 -10.96
N VAL A 138 7.54 -8.45 -10.42
CA VAL A 138 8.06 -9.82 -10.27
C VAL A 138 7.94 -10.39 -8.86
N LEU A 139 7.80 -9.55 -7.83
CA LEU A 139 7.80 -10.00 -6.43
C LEU A 139 6.54 -10.79 -6.08
N ALA A 140 6.68 -12.01 -5.57
CA ALA A 140 5.57 -12.84 -5.12
C ALA A 140 4.81 -12.20 -3.93
N THR A 141 3.57 -12.62 -3.69
CA THR A 141 2.85 -12.30 -2.44
C THR A 141 3.64 -12.84 -1.24
N GLY A 142 3.91 -11.98 -0.26
CA GLY A 142 4.78 -12.30 0.87
C GLY A 142 6.28 -12.34 0.55
N GLY A 143 6.67 -12.02 -0.70
CA GLY A 143 8.05 -11.90 -1.12
C GLY A 143 8.77 -10.70 -0.48
N GLN A 144 10.10 -10.76 -0.50
CA GLN A 144 10.96 -9.75 0.12
C GLN A 144 11.96 -9.18 -0.89
N TRP A 145 12.04 -7.86 -1.00
CA TRP A 145 13.09 -7.18 -1.74
C TRP A 145 14.16 -6.65 -0.79
N ILE A 146 15.36 -7.23 -0.86
CA ILE A 146 16.50 -6.87 -0.04
C ILE A 146 17.38 -5.93 -0.84
N LEU A 147 17.66 -4.76 -0.29
CA LEU A 147 18.48 -3.75 -0.93
C LEU A 147 19.57 -3.25 0.01
N THR A 148 20.67 -2.79 -0.59
CA THR A 148 21.70 -2.04 0.11
C THR A 148 21.94 -0.72 -0.60
N ALA A 149 21.85 0.40 0.11
CA ALA A 149 22.03 1.72 -0.48
C ALA A 149 22.60 2.72 0.54
N ARG A 150 22.98 3.91 0.08
CA ARG A 150 23.23 5.07 0.95
C ARG A 150 21.89 5.77 1.19
N ILE A 151 21.32 5.63 2.38
CA ILE A 151 20.01 6.22 2.72
C ILE A 151 20.20 7.29 3.80
N SER A 152 19.62 8.47 3.61
CA SER A 152 19.77 9.60 4.52
C SER A 152 18.42 10.24 4.86
N ASP A 153 18.27 10.66 6.12
CA ASP A 153 17.14 11.49 6.58
C ASP A 153 17.38 12.99 6.33
N LEU A 154 18.59 13.36 5.87
CA LEU A 154 18.99 14.75 5.61
C LEU A 154 18.76 15.19 4.16
N VAL A 155 18.30 14.28 3.29
CA VAL A 155 18.07 14.54 1.87
C VAL A 155 16.59 14.35 1.58
N ASP A 156 15.97 15.36 0.96
CA ASP A 156 14.52 15.36 0.69
C ASP A 156 14.12 14.50 -0.53
N GLN A 157 15.06 14.20 -1.42
CA GLN A 157 14.90 13.39 -2.64
C GLN A 157 16.16 12.55 -2.92
N VAL A 158 16.61 12.43 -4.18
CA VAL A 158 17.86 11.78 -4.56
C VAL A 158 18.92 12.85 -4.79
N ASP A 159 19.99 12.82 -4.01
CA ASP A 159 21.23 13.48 -4.41
C ASP A 159 21.91 12.56 -5.42
N GLU A 160 21.84 12.91 -6.69
CA GLU A 160 22.33 12.07 -7.78
C GLU A 160 23.85 11.94 -7.79
N GLY A 161 24.60 12.73 -7.01
CA GLY A 161 26.05 12.74 -7.06
C GLY A 161 26.58 13.16 -8.43
N VAL A 162 27.72 12.59 -8.86
CA VAL A 162 28.37 12.93 -10.14
C VAL A 162 28.16 11.86 -11.22
N PRO A 163 28.04 12.20 -12.51
CA PRO A 163 27.97 11.22 -13.59
C PRO A 163 29.20 10.30 -13.63
N HIS A 164 28.99 9.01 -13.91
CA HIS A 164 30.09 8.05 -14.04
C HIS A 164 30.90 8.34 -15.32
N PRO A 165 32.24 8.44 -15.24
CA PRO A 165 33.07 8.94 -16.35
C PRO A 165 33.06 8.06 -17.61
N THR A 166 32.78 6.76 -17.46
CA THR A 166 32.80 5.78 -18.56
C THR A 166 31.48 5.04 -18.75
N ARG A 167 30.44 5.37 -17.97
CA ARG A 167 29.14 4.67 -17.98
C ARG A 167 28.04 5.72 -18.00
N PRO A 168 27.56 6.13 -19.18
CA PRO A 168 26.75 7.35 -19.34
C PRO A 168 25.39 7.32 -18.64
N ASN A 169 24.95 6.16 -18.15
CA ASN A 169 23.67 5.97 -17.46
C ASN A 169 23.85 5.65 -15.96
N GLU A 170 25.08 5.75 -15.43
CA GLU A 170 25.39 5.53 -14.01
C GLU A 170 25.85 6.82 -13.34
N ARG A 171 25.61 6.88 -12.03
CA ARG A 171 26.07 7.91 -11.11
C ARG A 171 27.11 7.36 -10.14
N LEU A 172 27.90 8.24 -9.56
CA LEU A 172 28.81 7.95 -8.45
C LEU A 172 28.26 8.59 -7.18
N ASP A 173 28.22 7.79 -6.12
CA ASP A 173 27.88 8.22 -4.75
C ASP A 173 26.51 8.86 -4.58
N SER A 174 25.50 8.39 -5.32
CA SER A 174 24.13 8.88 -5.11
C SER A 174 23.65 8.53 -3.69
N VAL A 175 22.95 9.49 -3.06
CA VAL A 175 22.37 9.35 -1.72
C VAL A 175 20.86 9.52 -1.82
N MET A 176 20.14 8.55 -1.27
CA MET A 176 18.69 8.49 -1.36
C MET A 176 18.03 8.99 -0.08
N GLY A 177 17.12 9.94 -0.20
CA GLY A 177 16.30 10.43 0.90
C GLY A 177 15.34 9.35 1.40
N ARG A 178 15.39 9.01 2.70
CA ARG A 178 14.55 7.96 3.30
C ARG A 178 13.06 8.24 3.10
N ALA A 179 12.63 9.45 3.48
CA ALA A 179 11.24 9.84 3.40
C ALA A 179 10.73 9.92 1.94
N TRP A 180 11.61 10.22 0.99
CA TRP A 180 11.26 10.18 -0.43
C TRP A 180 11.13 8.76 -0.94
N PHE A 181 12.12 7.91 -0.70
CA PHE A 181 12.07 6.55 -1.18
C PHE A 181 10.90 5.77 -0.59
N GLN A 182 10.60 6.00 0.70
CA GLN A 182 9.41 5.43 1.33
C GLN A 182 8.10 5.92 0.67
N ARG A 183 8.03 7.18 0.17
CA ARG A 183 6.87 7.64 -0.62
C ARG A 183 6.78 6.87 -1.93
N VAL A 184 7.88 6.79 -2.68
CA VAL A 184 7.93 6.02 -3.95
C VAL A 184 7.45 4.59 -3.71
N LEU A 185 7.94 3.91 -2.68
CA LEU A 185 7.50 2.54 -2.36
C LEU A 185 6.01 2.46 -2.01
N TYR A 186 5.48 3.42 -1.25
CA TYR A 186 4.06 3.45 -0.93
C TYR A 186 3.17 3.57 -2.17
N ASP A 187 3.63 4.30 -3.19
CA ASP A 187 2.89 4.44 -4.44
C ASP A 187 2.75 3.10 -5.19
N TYR A 188 3.63 2.12 -4.91
CA TYR A 188 3.57 0.74 -5.41
C TYR A 188 3.00 -0.25 -4.38
N GLY A 189 2.41 0.25 -3.29
CA GLY A 189 1.90 -0.62 -2.23
C GLY A 189 3.01 -1.40 -1.54
N MET A 190 4.18 -0.79 -1.31
CA MET A 190 5.32 -1.41 -0.62
C MET A 190 5.80 -0.57 0.57
N VAL A 191 6.43 -1.24 1.54
CA VAL A 191 7.04 -0.61 2.72
C VAL A 191 8.48 -1.08 2.91
N MET A 192 9.37 -0.18 3.35
CA MET A 192 10.75 -0.49 3.65
C MET A 192 10.99 -0.52 5.15
N GLU A 193 11.68 -1.56 5.63
CA GLU A 193 12.12 -1.68 7.00
C GLU A 193 13.65 -1.90 7.05
N PRO A 194 14.37 -1.27 8.00
CA PRO A 194 15.79 -1.53 8.19
C PRO A 194 16.01 -2.96 8.71
N VAL A 195 17.04 -3.65 8.20
CA VAL A 195 17.44 -4.97 8.73
C VAL A 195 18.39 -4.76 9.90
N VAL A 196 17.85 -4.85 11.12
CA VAL A 196 18.62 -4.67 12.36
C VAL A 196 19.55 -5.87 12.61
N GLY A 197 20.76 -5.59 13.08
CA GLY A 197 21.72 -6.63 13.48
C GLY A 197 22.48 -7.27 12.31
N HIS A 198 22.35 -6.74 11.09
CA HIS A 198 23.08 -7.21 9.91
C HIS A 198 23.86 -6.07 9.24
N ILE A 199 25.05 -5.78 9.78
CA ILE A 199 25.87 -4.64 9.34
C ILE A 199 26.49 -4.95 7.99
N HIS A 200 26.33 -4.03 7.04
CA HIS A 200 26.94 -4.14 5.72
C HIS A 200 28.47 -3.94 5.80
N PRO A 201 29.31 -4.78 5.14
CA PRO A 201 30.77 -4.69 5.24
C PRO A 201 31.37 -3.36 4.75
N ARG A 202 30.62 -2.63 3.90
CA ARG A 202 30.99 -1.31 3.38
C ARG A 202 30.25 -0.13 4.05
N GLY A 203 29.49 -0.39 5.12
CA GLY A 203 28.74 0.65 5.83
C GLY A 203 27.55 1.23 5.06
N LEU A 204 26.94 0.46 4.16
CA LEU A 204 25.68 0.83 3.53
C LEU A 204 24.51 0.47 4.44
N ASP A 205 23.39 1.16 4.28
CA ASP A 205 22.12 0.73 4.85
C ASP A 205 21.71 -0.62 4.24
N VAL A 206 21.09 -1.46 5.06
CA VAL A 206 20.49 -2.73 4.64
C VAL A 206 19.01 -2.65 4.96
N ALA A 207 18.17 -2.82 3.94
CA ALA A 207 16.73 -2.73 4.11
C ALA A 207 16.01 -3.89 3.43
N CYS A 208 14.86 -4.25 3.98
CA CYS A 208 13.91 -5.18 3.41
C CYS A 208 12.65 -4.40 3.03
N VAL A 209 12.27 -4.51 1.77
CA VAL A 209 11.03 -3.97 1.21
C VAL A 209 10.05 -5.12 1.03
N ARG A 210 8.79 -4.90 1.41
CA ARG A 210 7.72 -5.89 1.28
C ARG A 210 6.47 -5.23 0.70
N ARG A 211 5.64 -6.01 0.03
CA ARG A 211 4.30 -5.55 -0.34
C ARG A 211 3.46 -5.34 0.93
N LEU A 212 2.73 -4.24 0.93
CA LEU A 212 1.78 -3.86 1.97
C LEU A 212 0.64 -4.88 2.10
N ASP A 213 0.23 -5.53 1.00
CA ASP A 213 -0.83 -6.55 1.00
C ASP A 213 -0.62 -7.64 2.07
N SER A 214 0.64 -8.07 2.29
CA SER A 214 1.01 -9.15 3.19
C SER A 214 0.76 -8.87 4.68
N GLN A 215 0.55 -7.60 5.06
CA GLN A 215 0.19 -7.20 6.43
C GLN A 215 -1.10 -6.41 6.49
N ILE A 216 -1.38 -5.58 5.48
CA ILE A 216 -2.56 -4.72 5.46
C ILE A 216 -3.84 -5.52 5.23
N ALA A 217 -3.87 -6.40 4.22
CA ALA A 217 -5.07 -7.16 3.94
C ALA A 217 -5.50 -8.02 5.14
N PRO A 218 -4.60 -8.76 5.82
CA PRO A 218 -4.94 -9.45 7.07
C PRO A 218 -5.43 -8.52 8.19
N SER A 219 -4.86 -7.31 8.33
CA SER A 219 -5.29 -6.35 9.36
C SER A 219 -6.69 -5.80 9.07
N ILE A 220 -6.97 -5.46 7.81
CA ILE A 220 -8.31 -5.04 7.38
C ILE A 220 -9.29 -6.21 7.52
N GLU A 221 -8.90 -7.43 7.12
CA GLU A 221 -9.71 -8.64 7.24
C GLU A 221 -10.10 -8.88 8.70
N GLN A 222 -9.15 -8.83 9.63
CA GLN A 222 -9.41 -9.03 11.06
C GLN A 222 -10.38 -7.99 11.62
N THR A 223 -10.18 -6.72 11.25
CA THR A 223 -11.05 -5.62 11.68
C THR A 223 -12.45 -5.73 11.05
N LEU A 224 -12.53 -6.10 9.77
CA LEU A 224 -13.78 -6.28 9.04
C LEU A 224 -14.55 -7.50 9.55
N ASP A 225 -13.86 -8.62 9.81
CA ASP A 225 -14.44 -9.84 10.37
C ASP A 225 -15.12 -9.52 11.70
N ARG A 226 -14.44 -8.76 12.57
CA ARG A 226 -14.98 -8.29 13.85
C ARG A 226 -16.24 -7.44 13.70
N LEU A 227 -16.32 -6.60 12.66
CA LEU A 227 -17.50 -5.77 12.40
C LEU A 227 -18.65 -6.59 11.78
N VAL A 228 -18.35 -7.55 10.93
CA VAL A 228 -19.35 -8.38 10.22
C VAL A 228 -20.01 -9.39 11.14
N GLN A 229 -19.30 -9.94 12.12
CA GLN A 229 -19.88 -10.89 13.11
C GLN A 229 -21.02 -10.30 13.96
N TRP A 230 -21.20 -8.97 13.98
CA TRP A 230 -22.24 -8.31 14.77
C TRP A 230 -23.46 -8.00 13.92
N ASP A 231 -24.60 -8.50 14.38
CA ASP A 231 -25.91 -8.18 13.82
C ASP A 231 -26.32 -6.77 14.28
N THR A 232 -25.97 -5.81 13.42
CA THR A 232 -26.37 -4.40 13.52
C THR A 232 -27.47 -4.06 12.53
N SER A 233 -28.30 -5.04 12.13
CA SER A 233 -29.54 -4.79 11.38
C SER A 233 -30.58 -4.09 12.26
N PRO A 234 -31.68 -3.52 11.70
CA PRO A 234 -32.72 -2.88 12.50
C PRO A 234 -33.28 -3.74 13.65
N HIS A 235 -33.31 -5.07 13.48
CA HIS A 235 -33.73 -6.02 14.54
C HIS A 235 -32.57 -6.75 15.21
N GLY A 236 -31.32 -6.42 14.88
CA GLY A 236 -30.13 -7.03 15.46
C GLY A 236 -29.93 -6.64 16.93
N GLU A 237 -29.23 -7.49 17.68
CA GLU A 237 -29.01 -7.33 19.13
C GLU A 237 -27.60 -6.80 19.47
N ASP A 238 -26.71 -6.64 18.47
CA ASP A 238 -25.28 -6.37 18.71
C ASP A 238 -24.87 -4.89 18.60
N HIS A 239 -25.83 -3.97 18.48
CA HIS A 239 -25.58 -2.53 18.35
C HIS A 239 -24.70 -1.97 19.48
N GLN A 240 -25.05 -2.26 20.74
CA GLN A 240 -24.33 -1.75 21.90
C GLN A 240 -22.90 -2.29 21.98
N GLN A 241 -22.69 -3.56 21.62
CA GLN A 241 -21.36 -4.17 21.58
C GLN A 241 -20.50 -3.55 20.48
N THR A 242 -21.08 -3.35 19.30
CA THR A 242 -20.41 -2.71 18.16
C THR A 242 -19.98 -1.30 18.52
N VAL A 243 -20.87 -0.51 19.12
CA VAL A 243 -20.58 0.84 19.61
C VAL A 243 -19.44 0.84 20.61
N ALA A 244 -19.51 0.00 21.65
CA ALA A 244 -18.47 -0.05 22.68
C ALA A 244 -17.10 -0.44 22.10
N TRP A 245 -17.07 -1.34 21.12
CA TRP A 245 -15.84 -1.71 20.44
C TRP A 245 -15.29 -0.59 19.55
N LEU A 246 -16.15 0.07 18.76
CA LEU A 246 -15.74 1.18 17.91
C LEU A 246 -15.15 2.32 18.73
N GLU A 247 -15.78 2.68 19.85
CA GLU A 247 -15.25 3.69 20.76
C GLU A 247 -13.88 3.32 21.31
N ALA A 248 -13.72 2.11 21.84
CA ALA A 248 -12.44 1.65 22.34
C ALA A 248 -11.36 1.66 21.25
N PHE A 249 -11.72 1.26 20.03
CA PHE A 249 -10.81 1.22 18.90
C PHE A 249 -10.37 2.63 18.49
N VAL A 250 -11.29 3.57 18.27
CA VAL A 250 -10.93 4.92 17.84
C VAL A 250 -10.26 5.72 18.96
N THR A 251 -10.60 5.48 20.23
CA THR A 251 -9.85 6.04 21.35
C THR A 251 -8.41 5.55 21.38
N ALA A 252 -8.14 4.28 21.07
CA ALA A 252 -6.78 3.76 20.90
C ALA A 252 -6.01 4.38 19.71
N LEU A 253 -6.70 5.09 18.81
CA LEU A 253 -6.14 5.86 17.70
C LEU A 253 -5.98 7.37 18.03
N ASP A 254 -6.03 7.71 19.32
CA ASP A 254 -5.96 9.07 19.87
C ASP A 254 -7.17 9.97 19.56
N PHE A 255 -8.35 9.39 19.29
CA PHE A 255 -9.58 10.18 19.16
C PHE A 255 -10.29 10.37 20.52
N GLU A 256 -10.74 11.60 20.76
CA GLU A 256 -11.76 11.90 21.76
C GLU A 256 -13.13 11.57 21.17
N VAL A 257 -13.96 10.80 21.87
CA VAL A 257 -15.27 10.33 21.35
C VAL A 257 -16.41 10.88 22.17
N LEU A 258 -17.43 11.40 21.48
CA LEU A 258 -18.71 11.79 22.04
C LEU A 258 -19.82 10.92 21.43
N ARG A 259 -20.68 10.35 22.28
CA ARG A 259 -21.96 9.77 21.85
C ARG A 259 -23.02 10.86 21.78
N TYR A 260 -23.74 10.92 20.68
CA TYR A 260 -24.88 11.80 20.50
C TYR A 260 -26.15 10.98 20.26
N GLY A 261 -27.23 11.35 20.95
CA GLY A 261 -28.50 10.61 20.99
C GLY A 261 -28.55 9.56 22.11
N ASP A 262 -29.64 9.55 22.87
CA ASP A 262 -29.94 8.53 23.87
C ASP A 262 -30.64 7.35 23.18
N SER A 263 -29.85 6.49 22.52
CA SER A 263 -30.30 5.36 21.71
C SER A 263 -29.31 4.20 21.80
N PRO A 264 -29.74 2.93 21.60
CA PRO A 264 -28.83 1.81 21.35
C PRO A 264 -27.94 1.99 20.11
N THR A 265 -28.37 2.84 19.17
CA THR A 265 -27.68 3.18 17.91
C THR A 265 -27.23 4.65 17.88
N PRO A 266 -26.41 5.11 18.84
CA PRO A 266 -26.00 6.51 18.91
C PRO A 266 -25.13 6.91 17.71
N LEU A 267 -25.09 8.20 17.43
CA LEU A 267 -24.05 8.79 16.57
C LEU A 267 -22.75 8.90 17.38
N LEU A 268 -21.66 8.34 16.85
CA LEU A 268 -20.32 8.54 17.39
C LEU A 268 -19.65 9.71 16.68
N ILE A 269 -19.19 10.69 17.45
CA ILE A 269 -18.45 11.85 16.97
C ILE A 269 -17.06 11.76 17.55
N ALA A 270 -16.09 11.37 16.73
CA ALA A 270 -14.71 11.22 17.12
C ALA A 270 -13.87 12.39 16.60
N ARG A 271 -13.08 13.03 17.48
CA ARG A 271 -12.19 14.14 17.12
C ARG A 271 -10.73 13.80 17.46
N ARG A 272 -9.83 14.10 16.54
CA ARG A 272 -8.37 14.00 16.77
C ARG A 272 -7.68 15.29 16.37
N ALA A 273 -6.83 15.81 17.25
CA ALA A 273 -5.99 16.96 16.99
C ALA A 273 -5.01 16.69 15.82
N PRO A 274 -4.55 17.74 15.10
CA PRO A 274 -3.58 17.56 14.02
C PRO A 274 -2.24 17.02 14.54
N LYS A 275 -1.60 16.16 13.75
CA LYS A 275 -0.22 15.69 13.97
C LYS A 275 0.72 16.35 12.96
N GLY A 276 1.91 16.76 13.40
CA GLY A 276 2.91 17.38 12.54
C GLY A 276 2.62 18.85 12.16
N GLY A 277 1.80 19.57 12.94
CA GLY A 277 1.62 21.02 12.81
C GLY A 277 0.68 21.48 11.68
N SER A 278 -0.09 20.57 11.07
CA SER A 278 -1.08 20.94 10.05
C SER A 278 -2.16 21.86 10.63
N LYS A 279 -2.61 22.84 9.83
CA LYS A 279 -3.73 23.75 10.16
C LYS A 279 -5.03 23.36 9.46
N ARG A 280 -5.02 22.25 8.74
CA ARG A 280 -6.13 21.80 7.90
C ARG A 280 -7.07 20.91 8.70
N ARG A 281 -8.31 20.79 8.23
CA ARG A 281 -9.31 19.88 8.81
C ARG A 281 -9.90 18.96 7.76
N LEU A 282 -10.07 17.69 8.10
CA LEU A 282 -10.78 16.72 7.29
C LEU A 282 -11.90 16.08 8.13
N VAL A 283 -13.09 15.99 7.55
CA VAL A 283 -14.27 15.34 8.13
C VAL A 283 -14.50 14.02 7.41
N MET A 284 -14.61 12.94 8.15
CA MET A 284 -14.91 11.60 7.64
C MET A 284 -16.29 11.17 8.09
N TYR A 285 -16.94 10.36 7.27
CA TYR A 285 -18.24 9.80 7.57
C TYR A 285 -18.27 8.30 7.28
N ASN A 286 -18.84 7.54 8.21
CA ASN A 286 -19.15 6.12 8.06
C ASN A 286 -20.45 5.79 8.80
N HIS A 287 -20.93 4.56 8.65
CA HIS A 287 -21.97 4.01 9.51
C HIS A 287 -21.62 2.57 9.92
N TYR A 288 -22.26 2.08 10.97
CA TYR A 288 -22.02 0.73 11.50
C TYR A 288 -23.26 -0.16 11.48
N ASP A 289 -24.45 0.40 11.25
CA ASP A 289 -25.66 -0.35 10.97
C ASP A 289 -25.62 -0.95 9.56
N VAL A 290 -26.41 -2.00 9.37
CA VAL A 290 -26.56 -2.71 8.08
C VAL A 290 -28.05 -2.90 7.79
N GLU A 291 -28.38 -3.13 6.52
CA GLU A 291 -29.74 -3.48 6.11
C GLU A 291 -30.17 -4.88 6.63
N GLU A 292 -31.46 -5.21 6.52
CA GLU A 292 -31.98 -6.54 6.84
C GLU A 292 -31.39 -7.68 5.99
N VAL A 293 -31.24 -8.87 6.59
CA VAL A 293 -30.79 -10.06 5.86
C VAL A 293 -31.84 -10.49 4.85
N GLN A 294 -31.48 -10.42 3.56
CA GLN A 294 -32.32 -10.94 2.47
C GLN A 294 -32.15 -12.45 2.26
N ASN A 295 -33.10 -13.10 1.60
CA ASN A 295 -32.98 -14.51 1.20
C ASN A 295 -31.98 -14.70 0.05
N GLY A 296 -31.24 -15.81 0.03
CA GLY A 296 -30.41 -16.22 -1.11
C GLY A 296 -28.89 -16.06 -0.95
N TRP A 297 -28.42 -15.89 0.29
CA TRP A 297 -26.99 -15.90 0.60
C TRP A 297 -26.37 -17.29 0.40
N LYS A 298 -25.17 -17.34 -0.16
CA LYS A 298 -24.38 -18.58 -0.30
C LYS A 298 -23.38 -18.78 0.83
N SER A 299 -22.96 -17.70 1.48
CA SER A 299 -22.16 -17.66 2.71
C SER A 299 -23.00 -17.06 3.84
N PRO A 300 -22.73 -17.38 5.12
CA PRO A 300 -23.47 -16.76 6.22
C PRO A 300 -23.29 -15.23 6.20
N PRO A 301 -24.37 -14.43 6.36
CA PRO A 301 -24.30 -12.97 6.23
C PRO A 301 -23.44 -12.31 7.33
N PHE A 302 -23.43 -12.88 8.54
CA PHE A 302 -22.65 -12.40 9.69
C PHE A 302 -21.37 -13.22 9.91
N GLU A 303 -20.83 -13.89 8.88
CA GLU A 303 -19.50 -14.50 8.95
C GLU A 303 -18.68 -14.05 7.74
N LEU A 304 -17.53 -13.39 7.98
CA LEU A 304 -16.70 -12.92 6.87
C LEU A 304 -16.13 -14.12 6.12
N THR A 305 -16.53 -14.26 4.86
CA THR A 305 -16.10 -15.38 4.03
C THR A 305 -15.13 -14.89 2.96
N THR A 306 -13.91 -15.43 2.97
CA THR A 306 -12.89 -15.13 1.96
C THR A 306 -12.96 -16.12 0.81
N SER A 307 -13.23 -15.65 -0.40
CA SER A 307 -13.31 -16.51 -1.58
C SER A 307 -12.95 -15.75 -2.86
N ARG A 308 -12.15 -16.36 -3.73
CA ARG A 308 -11.76 -15.80 -5.04
C ARG A 308 -11.26 -14.34 -4.99
N GLY A 309 -10.47 -14.01 -3.96
CA GLY A 309 -9.89 -12.66 -3.80
C GLY A 309 -10.88 -11.60 -3.31
N ARG A 310 -12.02 -12.01 -2.75
CA ARG A 310 -13.05 -11.11 -2.20
C ARG A 310 -13.42 -11.50 -0.78
N TRP A 311 -13.88 -10.52 -0.02
CA TRP A 311 -14.56 -10.71 1.25
C TRP A 311 -16.07 -10.61 1.05
N PHE A 312 -16.80 -11.60 1.53
CA PHE A 312 -18.26 -11.68 1.50
C PHE A 312 -18.81 -11.54 2.92
N GLY A 313 -19.90 -10.81 3.06
CA GLY A 313 -20.60 -10.58 4.34
C GLY A 313 -21.58 -9.42 4.21
N LEU A 314 -22.54 -9.33 5.11
CA LEU A 314 -23.51 -8.24 5.12
C LEU A 314 -22.84 -6.94 5.58
N GLY A 315 -23.04 -5.87 4.82
CA GLY A 315 -22.47 -4.54 5.07
C GLY A 315 -20.98 -4.40 4.69
N VAL A 316 -20.34 -5.43 4.12
CA VAL A 316 -18.93 -5.31 3.68
C VAL A 316 -18.75 -4.26 2.59
N ALA A 317 -19.76 -4.03 1.75
CA ALA A 317 -19.79 -3.00 0.73
C ALA A 317 -20.45 -1.69 1.19
N ASP A 318 -21.36 -1.76 2.17
CA ASP A 318 -22.10 -0.60 2.69
C ASP A 318 -22.26 -0.61 4.24
N ASN A 319 -21.39 0.05 4.99
CA ASN A 319 -20.04 0.44 4.59
C ASN A 319 -18.95 -0.08 5.55
N LYS A 320 -19.21 -1.19 6.25
CA LYS A 320 -18.27 -1.83 7.20
C LYS A 320 -16.89 -2.08 6.58
N GLY A 321 -16.81 -2.39 5.28
CA GLY A 321 -15.53 -2.51 4.56
C GLY A 321 -14.74 -1.19 4.49
N ALA A 322 -15.39 -0.10 4.10
CA ALA A 322 -14.77 1.23 4.08
C ALA A 322 -14.42 1.70 5.50
N LEU A 323 -15.27 1.42 6.49
CA LEU A 323 -15.02 1.68 7.91
C LEU A 323 -13.77 0.92 8.39
N ALA A 324 -13.67 -0.38 8.13
CA ALA A 324 -12.52 -1.21 8.48
C ALA A 324 -11.22 -0.69 7.85
N VAL A 325 -11.26 -0.37 6.57
CA VAL A 325 -10.11 0.22 5.86
C VAL A 325 -9.65 1.52 6.53
N ARG A 326 -10.58 2.43 6.86
CA ARG A 326 -10.24 3.72 7.48
C ARG A 326 -9.72 3.55 8.89
N LEU A 327 -10.28 2.63 9.68
CA LEU A 327 -9.80 2.32 11.02
C LEU A 327 -8.33 1.88 10.99
N GLU A 328 -8.00 0.98 10.05
CA GLU A 328 -6.63 0.50 9.86
C GLU A 328 -5.71 1.58 9.26
N ALA A 329 -6.22 2.44 8.37
CA ALA A 329 -5.45 3.54 7.78
C ALA A 329 -5.01 4.59 8.80
N MET A 330 -5.71 4.71 9.93
CA MET A 330 -5.40 5.68 10.99
C MET A 330 -4.26 5.25 11.92
N ARG A 331 -3.81 3.99 11.87
CA ARG A 331 -2.72 3.49 12.70
C ARG A 331 -1.38 4.14 12.32
N ASN A 332 -0.56 4.49 13.31
CA ASN A 332 0.84 4.92 13.11
C ASN A 332 0.99 6.01 12.03
N LEU A 333 0.26 7.12 12.17
CA LEU A 333 0.39 8.29 11.31
C LEU A 333 1.39 9.28 11.92
N ASP A 334 2.44 9.62 11.16
CA ASP A 334 3.43 10.63 11.55
C ASP A 334 2.87 12.06 11.42
N SER A 335 1.94 12.26 10.48
CA SER A 335 1.26 13.54 10.27
C SER A 335 -0.19 13.34 9.85
N SER A 336 -1.05 14.28 10.24
CA SER A 336 -2.45 14.35 9.80
C SER A 336 -3.02 15.75 10.03
N PRO A 337 -4.04 16.17 9.26
CA PRO A 337 -4.87 17.32 9.62
C PRO A 337 -5.61 17.07 10.96
N GLU A 338 -6.33 18.09 11.44
CA GLU A 338 -7.39 17.86 12.43
C GLU A 338 -8.44 16.94 11.80
N LEU A 339 -8.88 15.93 12.54
CA LEU A 339 -9.85 14.96 12.06
C LEU A 339 -11.12 15.02 12.89
N TRP A 340 -12.23 15.01 12.18
CA TRP A 340 -13.56 14.73 12.71
C TRP A 340 -14.10 13.51 12.01
N TRP A 341 -14.69 12.58 12.76
CA TRP A 341 -15.25 11.36 12.22
C TRP A 341 -16.64 11.15 12.79
N PHE A 342 -17.64 11.17 11.92
CA PHE A 342 -19.01 10.82 12.23
C PHE A 342 -19.24 9.35 11.86
N ILE A 343 -19.61 8.52 12.85
CA ILE A 343 -19.94 7.11 12.64
C ILE A 343 -21.35 6.87 13.20
N GLN A 344 -22.35 6.75 12.33
CA GLN A 344 -23.76 6.60 12.76
C GLN A 344 -24.26 5.15 12.73
N GLY A 345 -25.33 4.87 13.48
CA GLY A 345 -25.98 3.56 13.52
C GLY A 345 -27.40 3.54 12.99
N GLU A 346 -27.77 4.53 12.17
CA GLU A 346 -29.12 4.65 11.62
C GLU A 346 -29.12 5.00 10.13
N GLU A 347 -28.02 4.81 9.39
CA GLU A 347 -27.98 5.17 7.96
C GLU A 347 -29.12 4.48 7.18
N GLU A 348 -29.22 3.18 7.36
CA GLU A 348 -30.14 2.28 6.66
C GLU A 348 -31.60 2.46 7.12
N SER A 349 -31.78 3.01 8.33
CA SER A 349 -33.08 3.29 8.94
C SER A 349 -33.49 4.78 8.88
N GLY A 350 -32.74 5.60 8.13
CA GLY A 350 -33.13 6.98 7.80
C GLY A 350 -32.52 8.07 8.68
N SER A 351 -31.47 7.78 9.44
CA SER A 351 -30.51 8.72 10.03
C SER A 351 -31.14 9.78 10.94
N LYS A 352 -32.10 9.40 11.78
CA LYS A 352 -32.87 10.36 12.57
C LYS A 352 -31.97 11.16 13.51
N ILE A 353 -31.15 10.48 14.31
CA ILE A 353 -30.24 11.10 15.28
C ILE A 353 -29.22 12.01 14.57
N PHE A 354 -28.69 11.57 13.42
CA PHE A 354 -27.72 12.38 12.69
C PHE A 354 -28.36 13.62 12.05
N ARG A 355 -29.60 13.54 11.56
CA ARG A 355 -30.35 14.73 11.11
C ARG A 355 -30.55 15.72 12.25
N GLU A 356 -30.94 15.25 13.43
CA GLU A 356 -31.11 16.09 14.62
C GLU A 356 -29.78 16.80 14.96
N TYR A 357 -28.67 16.06 15.01
CA TYR A 357 -27.35 16.64 15.24
C TYR A 357 -27.00 17.73 14.22
N VAL A 358 -27.14 17.44 12.92
CA VAL A 358 -26.78 18.38 11.84
C VAL A 358 -27.69 19.61 11.85
N GLN A 359 -28.98 19.47 12.18
CA GLN A 359 -29.90 20.60 12.31
C GLN A 359 -29.56 21.51 13.50
N GLU A 360 -29.15 20.92 14.62
CA GLU A 360 -28.84 21.67 15.84
C GLU A 360 -27.43 22.30 15.82
N ASN A 361 -26.44 21.58 15.28
CA ASN A 361 -25.02 21.92 15.43
C ASN A 361 -24.32 22.22 14.10
N GLY A 362 -24.85 21.73 12.98
CA GLY A 362 -24.15 21.71 11.70
C GLY A 362 -22.95 20.76 11.67
N LEU A 363 -22.38 20.58 10.48
CA LEU A 363 -21.07 19.94 10.34
C LEU A 363 -19.95 20.97 10.54
N PRO A 364 -18.80 20.58 11.10
CA PRO A 364 -17.68 21.50 11.28
C PRO A 364 -17.11 21.94 9.93
N GLU A 365 -16.70 23.21 9.81
CA GLU A 365 -15.99 23.71 8.62
C GLU A 365 -14.71 22.91 8.38
N ALA A 366 -14.51 22.39 7.16
CA ALA A 366 -13.35 21.58 6.85
C ALA A 366 -12.90 21.74 5.39
N ASP A 367 -11.64 21.41 5.13
CA ASP A 367 -11.04 21.43 3.81
C ASP A 367 -11.55 20.29 2.93
N TRP A 368 -11.84 19.14 3.54
CA TRP A 368 -12.27 17.93 2.88
C TRP A 368 -13.33 17.19 3.69
N PHE A 369 -14.33 16.67 2.99
CA PHE A 369 -15.35 15.76 3.50
C PHE A 369 -15.22 14.44 2.76
N LEU A 370 -14.88 13.37 3.48
CA LEU A 370 -14.56 12.05 2.94
C LEU A 370 -15.70 11.06 3.22
N ASP A 371 -16.11 10.34 2.17
CA ASP A 371 -17.22 9.39 2.18
C ASP A 371 -16.94 8.14 1.30
N GLU A 372 -17.70 7.05 1.39
CA GLU A 372 -17.41 5.76 0.68
C GLU A 372 -17.83 5.70 -0.80
N ASN A 373 -18.42 6.76 -1.32
CA ASN A 373 -19.10 6.79 -2.64
C ASN A 373 -18.20 6.64 -3.90
N GLY A 374 -16.96 6.16 -3.76
CA GLY A 374 -16.06 5.83 -4.86
C GLY A 374 -16.14 4.35 -5.26
N LYS A 375 -15.87 4.03 -6.53
CA LYS A 375 -15.84 2.64 -7.00
C LYS A 375 -14.91 2.40 -8.17
N THR A 376 -14.51 1.15 -8.37
CA THR A 376 -13.81 0.68 -9.58
C THR A 376 -14.83 0.12 -10.56
N GLY A 377 -14.80 0.52 -11.84
CA GLY A 377 -15.68 -0.13 -12.82
C GLY A 377 -15.13 -1.46 -13.32
N LEU A 378 -15.96 -2.16 -14.11
CA LEU A 378 -15.56 -3.38 -14.82
C LEU A 378 -14.43 -3.14 -15.84
N ASP A 379 -14.24 -1.89 -16.26
CA ASP A 379 -13.14 -1.46 -17.13
C ASP A 379 -11.83 -1.20 -16.36
N GLY A 380 -11.82 -1.42 -15.03
CA GLY A 380 -10.67 -1.16 -14.16
C GLY A 380 -10.48 0.31 -13.80
N ASN A 381 -11.27 1.23 -14.36
CA ASN A 381 -11.14 2.66 -14.09
C ASN A 381 -11.82 3.04 -12.77
N GLU A 382 -11.17 3.92 -12.01
CA GLU A 382 -11.72 4.45 -10.78
C GLU A 382 -12.68 5.59 -11.08
N ARG A 383 -13.85 5.53 -10.45
CA ARG A 383 -14.89 6.54 -10.55
C ARG A 383 -15.07 7.14 -9.17
N LEU A 384 -14.58 8.35 -9.01
CA LEU A 384 -14.63 9.08 -7.75
C LEU A 384 -15.72 10.14 -7.83
N LEU A 385 -16.47 10.28 -6.75
CA LEU A 385 -17.43 11.37 -6.63
C LEU A 385 -16.72 12.55 -5.96
N SER A 386 -16.58 13.69 -6.62
CA SER A 386 -16.05 14.87 -5.94
C SER A 386 -16.63 16.18 -6.47
N PHE A 387 -16.76 17.15 -5.58
CA PHE A 387 -17.32 18.47 -5.86
C PHE A 387 -17.03 19.41 -4.69
N CYS A 388 -17.15 20.73 -4.90
CA CYS A 388 -17.26 21.68 -3.79
C CYS A 388 -18.67 22.27 -3.71
N GLN A 389 -19.13 22.51 -2.48
CA GLN A 389 -20.43 23.05 -2.13
C GLN A 389 -20.41 24.57 -2.24
N LEU A 390 -21.35 25.15 -2.99
CA LEU A 390 -21.54 26.60 -3.11
C LEU A 390 -22.55 27.10 -2.07
N PRO A 391 -22.51 28.40 -1.70
CA PRO A 391 -23.43 29.02 -0.73
C PRO A 391 -24.92 28.81 -1.05
N GLU A 392 -25.29 28.74 -2.33
CA GLU A 392 -26.68 28.57 -2.77
C GLU A 392 -27.17 27.11 -2.77
N GLY A 393 -26.45 26.19 -2.11
CA GLY A 393 -26.79 24.76 -2.16
C GLY A 393 -26.40 24.07 -3.47
N LYS A 394 -25.79 24.79 -4.42
CA LYS A 394 -25.30 24.25 -5.70
C LYS A 394 -23.96 23.52 -5.51
N ARG A 395 -23.66 22.58 -6.41
CA ARG A 395 -22.39 21.86 -6.47
C ARG A 395 -21.59 22.33 -7.68
N GLN A 396 -20.28 22.47 -7.53
CA GLN A 396 -19.35 22.77 -8.62
C GLN A 396 -18.20 21.76 -8.65
N ALA A 397 -17.55 21.63 -9.80
CA ALA A 397 -16.32 20.86 -9.91
C ALA A 397 -15.23 21.41 -8.98
N LEU A 398 -14.26 20.55 -8.63
CA LEU A 398 -13.10 20.97 -7.84
C LEU A 398 -12.30 22.05 -8.57
N THR A 399 -11.67 22.95 -7.82
CA THR A 399 -10.66 23.85 -8.39
C THR A 399 -9.45 23.04 -8.87
N PRO A 400 -8.62 23.55 -9.80
CA PRO A 400 -7.42 22.84 -10.26
C PRO A 400 -6.49 22.39 -9.12
N GLU A 401 -6.36 23.20 -8.07
CA GLU A 401 -5.53 22.89 -6.90
C GLU A 401 -6.10 21.70 -6.10
N ARG A 402 -7.42 21.69 -5.89
CA ARG A 402 -8.14 20.61 -5.19
C ARG A 402 -8.15 19.33 -6.03
N GLN A 403 -8.35 19.46 -7.34
CA GLN A 403 -8.28 18.35 -8.28
C GLN A 403 -6.90 17.68 -8.25
N ALA A 404 -5.82 18.48 -8.23
CA ALA A 404 -4.46 17.94 -8.12
C ALA A 404 -4.20 17.21 -6.79
N VAL A 405 -4.88 17.57 -5.70
CA VAL A 405 -4.83 16.81 -4.44
C VAL A 405 -5.50 15.45 -4.60
N VAL A 406 -6.70 15.41 -5.21
CA VAL A 406 -7.40 14.14 -5.47
C VAL A 406 -6.53 13.24 -6.34
N GLU A 407 -6.06 13.75 -7.48
CA GLU A 407 -5.22 13.01 -8.43
C GLU A 407 -3.98 12.44 -7.74
N ARG A 408 -3.21 13.25 -6.99
CA ARG A 408 -2.05 12.75 -6.24
C ARG A 408 -2.41 11.74 -5.15
N SER A 409 -3.58 11.88 -4.52
CA SER A 409 -4.02 10.95 -3.48
C SER A 409 -4.51 9.62 -4.02
N THR A 410 -4.94 9.59 -5.30
CA THR A 410 -5.53 8.42 -5.94
C THR A 410 -4.63 7.78 -6.98
N GLN A 411 -3.60 8.48 -7.44
CA GLN A 411 -2.61 7.97 -8.36
C GLN A 411 -1.69 6.99 -7.64
N LEU A 412 -1.78 5.73 -8.03
CA LEU A 412 -0.81 4.69 -7.65
C LEU A 412 0.31 4.71 -8.70
N ALA A 413 1.57 4.70 -8.26
CA ALA A 413 2.69 4.78 -9.20
C ALA A 413 2.70 3.54 -10.10
N GLY A 414 2.96 3.77 -11.39
CA GLY A 414 2.95 2.72 -12.42
C GLY A 414 1.56 2.33 -12.94
N GLU A 415 0.46 2.79 -12.35
CA GLU A 415 -0.88 2.57 -12.89
C GLU A 415 -1.34 3.75 -13.76
N GLN A 416 -1.54 3.49 -15.07
CA GLN A 416 -2.32 4.39 -15.91
C GLN A 416 -3.81 4.06 -15.76
N ARG A 417 -4.44 4.54 -14.69
CA ARG A 417 -5.90 4.45 -14.52
C ARG A 417 -6.54 5.80 -14.79
N MET A 418 -7.65 5.81 -15.53
CA MET A 418 -8.47 7.01 -15.63
C MET A 418 -9.26 7.14 -14.34
N VAL A 419 -9.02 8.24 -13.63
CA VAL A 419 -9.82 8.66 -12.50
C VAL A 419 -10.92 9.58 -13.04
N ASP A 420 -12.14 9.07 -13.13
CA ASP A 420 -13.30 9.85 -13.53
C ASP A 420 -13.87 10.57 -12.30
N VAL A 421 -13.52 11.85 -12.17
CA VAL A 421 -14.08 12.74 -11.17
C VAL A 421 -15.38 13.34 -11.70
N ARG A 422 -16.50 12.94 -11.10
CA ARG A 422 -17.83 13.38 -11.52
C ARG A 422 -18.58 14.11 -10.41
N PRO A 423 -19.45 15.07 -10.77
CA PRO A 423 -20.50 15.53 -9.87
C PRO A 423 -21.65 14.51 -9.78
N LEU A 424 -22.46 14.59 -8.72
CA LEU A 424 -23.62 13.72 -8.56
C LEU A 424 -24.77 14.18 -9.50
N ASP A 425 -25.10 13.38 -10.51
CA ASP A 425 -26.35 13.54 -11.25
C ASP A 425 -27.51 12.92 -10.44
N LYS A 426 -28.41 13.78 -9.93
CA LYS A 426 -29.56 13.40 -9.09
C LYS A 426 -30.42 12.31 -9.75
N ARG A 427 -30.67 11.19 -9.06
CA ARG A 427 -31.99 10.51 -9.02
C ARG A 427 -32.19 9.29 -8.10
N PHE A 428 -31.44 9.09 -7.02
CA PHE A 428 -31.77 7.99 -6.09
C PHE A 428 -31.69 8.44 -4.63
N VAL A 429 -32.67 7.99 -3.85
CA VAL A 429 -33.00 8.31 -2.44
C VAL A 429 -33.82 9.60 -2.22
N ARG A 430 -35.11 9.41 -1.89
CA ARG A 430 -36.05 10.47 -1.47
C ARG A 430 -35.62 10.95 -0.07
N GLY A 431 -34.86 12.05 -0.03
CA GLY A 431 -34.34 12.62 1.22
C GLY A 431 -32.83 12.57 1.39
N GLY A 432 -32.09 11.87 0.50
CA GLY A 432 -30.62 11.85 0.36
C GLY A 432 -29.78 11.53 1.63
N CYS A 433 -28.46 11.33 1.43
CA CYS A 433 -27.51 11.16 2.54
C CYS A 433 -27.40 12.46 3.35
N VAL A 434 -27.61 12.36 4.67
CA VAL A 434 -27.61 13.50 5.60
C VAL A 434 -26.25 14.20 5.62
N PHE A 435 -25.16 13.43 5.51
CA PHE A 435 -23.80 13.96 5.48
C PHE A 435 -23.60 14.90 4.28
N GLN A 436 -24.01 14.46 3.09
CA GLN A 436 -23.89 15.27 1.87
C GLN A 436 -24.81 16.49 1.85
N GLN A 437 -25.93 16.44 2.56
CA GLN A 437 -26.86 17.58 2.66
C GLN A 437 -26.43 18.59 3.72
N GLY A 438 -25.75 18.13 4.77
CA GLY A 438 -25.22 18.97 5.83
C GLY A 438 -23.91 19.68 5.49
N LEU A 439 -23.37 19.50 4.27
CA LEU A 439 -22.11 20.12 3.85
C LEU A 439 -22.21 21.66 3.91
N PRO A 440 -21.31 22.34 4.66
CA PRO A 440 -21.31 23.79 4.72
C PRO A 440 -20.88 24.41 3.38
N PRO A 441 -21.25 25.68 3.10
CA PRO A 441 -20.70 26.42 1.96
C PRO A 441 -19.17 26.39 1.95
N GLY A 442 -18.58 26.12 0.79
CA GLY A 442 -17.13 26.01 0.61
C GLY A 442 -16.55 24.62 0.87
N ALA A 443 -17.32 23.68 1.43
CA ALA A 443 -16.89 22.31 1.66
C ALA A 443 -16.53 21.61 0.35
N CYS A 444 -15.38 20.93 0.29
CA CYS A 444 -15.04 20.04 -0.82
C CYS A 444 -15.22 18.58 -0.40
N TYR A 445 -16.01 17.85 -1.17
CA TYR A 445 -16.39 16.47 -0.93
C TYR A 445 -15.59 15.54 -1.82
N LEU A 446 -15.19 14.38 -1.28
CA LEU A 446 -14.55 13.30 -2.00
C LEU A 446 -15.11 11.95 -1.54
N GLY A 447 -15.63 11.18 -2.49
CA GLY A 447 -16.05 9.79 -2.33
C GLY A 447 -14.95 8.84 -2.79
N LEU A 448 -14.35 8.11 -1.84
CA LEU A 448 -13.39 7.03 -2.08
C LEU A 448 -13.96 5.75 -1.46
N GLY A 449 -14.01 4.65 -2.21
CA GLY A 449 -14.63 3.43 -1.73
C GLY A 449 -13.94 2.16 -2.19
N THR A 450 -14.33 1.06 -1.55
CA THR A 450 -13.79 -0.29 -1.77
C THR A 450 -14.47 -1.04 -2.90
N ASN A 451 -15.61 -0.54 -3.38
CA ASN A 451 -16.53 -1.28 -4.23
C ASN A 451 -16.02 -1.36 -5.67
N ASP A 452 -16.39 -2.44 -6.36
CA ASP A 452 -16.12 -2.61 -7.78
C ASP A 452 -17.38 -2.92 -8.59
N GLY A 453 -17.21 -3.24 -9.88
CA GLY A 453 -18.32 -3.58 -10.76
C GLY A 453 -19.04 -4.90 -10.44
N GLU A 454 -18.46 -5.72 -9.56
CA GLU A 454 -19.05 -6.99 -9.10
C GLU A 454 -19.63 -6.88 -7.67
N THR A 455 -19.52 -5.72 -7.03
CA THR A 455 -20.10 -5.46 -5.72
C THR A 455 -21.63 -5.31 -5.80
N HIS A 456 -22.33 -5.98 -4.89
CA HIS A 456 -23.78 -5.98 -4.79
C HIS A 456 -24.24 -5.44 -3.43
N ILE A 457 -24.44 -4.11 -3.33
CA ILE A 457 -24.99 -3.47 -2.13
C ILE A 457 -26.46 -3.86 -1.95
N HIS A 458 -26.89 -4.06 -0.70
CA HIS A 458 -28.28 -4.42 -0.33
C HIS A 458 -28.81 -5.65 -1.08
N ALA A 459 -27.95 -6.64 -1.31
CA ALA A 459 -28.31 -7.87 -2.00
C ALA A 459 -27.48 -9.07 -1.49
N PRO A 460 -27.99 -10.30 -1.63
CA PRO A 460 -27.26 -11.48 -1.18
C PRO A 460 -25.91 -11.64 -1.89
N ASN A 461 -24.91 -12.13 -1.15
CA ASN A 461 -23.52 -12.26 -1.63
C ASN A 461 -22.84 -10.92 -1.89
N GLU A 462 -23.23 -9.89 -1.14
CA GLU A 462 -22.50 -8.64 -1.00
C GLU A 462 -21.02 -8.92 -0.74
N SER A 463 -20.15 -8.22 -1.47
CA SER A 463 -18.71 -8.43 -1.40
C SER A 463 -17.90 -7.26 -1.91
N ILE A 464 -16.67 -7.18 -1.42
CA ILE A 464 -15.65 -6.25 -1.90
C ILE A 464 -14.36 -7.00 -2.30
N PRO A 465 -13.63 -6.51 -3.32
CA PRO A 465 -12.33 -7.07 -3.67
C PRO A 465 -11.27 -6.73 -2.62
N ILE A 466 -10.44 -7.70 -2.24
CA ILE A 466 -9.34 -7.51 -1.27
C ILE A 466 -8.35 -6.45 -1.78
N GLU A 467 -8.02 -6.50 -3.07
CA GLU A 467 -7.15 -5.51 -3.72
C GLU A 467 -7.75 -4.09 -3.65
N GLY A 468 -9.08 -3.97 -3.82
CA GLY A 468 -9.77 -2.69 -3.71
C GLY A 468 -9.71 -2.11 -2.30
N ALA A 469 -9.80 -2.96 -1.27
CA ALA A 469 -9.63 -2.53 0.12
C ALA A 469 -8.22 -2.03 0.43
N VAL A 470 -7.18 -2.75 -0.03
CA VAL A 470 -5.78 -2.33 0.15
C VAL A 470 -5.50 -1.02 -0.60
N LYS A 471 -5.99 -0.91 -1.84
CA LYS A 471 -5.92 0.34 -2.60
C LYS A 471 -6.58 1.49 -1.85
N HIS A 472 -7.80 1.29 -1.35
CA HIS A 472 -8.52 2.33 -0.61
C HIS A 472 -7.75 2.75 0.65
N TRP A 473 -7.10 1.82 1.36
CA TRP A 473 -6.23 2.13 2.49
C TRP A 473 -5.07 3.08 2.10
N ILE A 474 -4.43 2.82 0.96
CA ILE A 474 -3.34 3.66 0.43
C ILE A 474 -3.88 5.06 0.12
N GLN A 475 -5.01 5.13 -0.59
CA GLN A 475 -5.63 6.39 -0.98
C GLN A 475 -6.01 7.25 0.23
N VAL A 476 -6.57 6.65 1.28
CA VAL A 476 -6.91 7.36 2.53
C VAL A 476 -5.65 7.96 3.15
N ARG A 477 -4.55 7.21 3.26
CA ARG A 477 -3.29 7.72 3.85
C ARG A 477 -2.64 8.79 2.98
N SER A 478 -2.65 8.62 1.66
CA SER A 478 -2.16 9.62 0.72
C SER A 478 -2.97 10.91 0.81
N LEU A 479 -4.30 10.82 0.95
CA LEU A 479 -5.17 11.97 1.18
C LEU A 479 -4.85 12.66 2.50
N LEU A 480 -4.72 11.92 3.61
CA LEU A 480 -4.37 12.50 4.93
C LEU A 480 -3.06 13.29 4.88
N LYS A 481 -2.08 12.78 4.13
CA LYS A 481 -0.80 13.46 3.93
C LYS A 481 -0.94 14.71 3.05
N ALA A 482 -1.58 14.58 1.88
CA ALA A 482 -1.74 15.67 0.94
C ALA A 482 -2.60 16.81 1.49
N ALA A 483 -3.72 16.46 2.15
CA ALA A 483 -4.60 17.39 2.83
C ALA A 483 -3.92 18.08 4.01
N GLY A 484 -2.90 17.45 4.62
CA GLY A 484 -2.13 18.05 5.71
C GLY A 484 -1.13 19.12 5.26
N THR A 485 -0.68 19.09 4.00
CA THR A 485 0.42 19.91 3.45
C THR A 485 -0.01 21.08 2.56
N CYS A 486 -1.23 21.07 2.03
CA CYS A 486 -1.73 22.13 1.14
C CYS A 486 -2.21 23.35 1.90
#